data_AF-A0A0C3KP65-F1
#
_entry.id   AF-A0A0C3KP65-F1
#
_cell.length_a   1.000
_cell.length_b   1.000
_cell.length_c   1.000
_cell.angle_alpha   90.00
_cell.angle_beta   90.00
_cell.angle_gamma   90.00
#
_symmetry.space_group_name_H-M   'P 1'
#
loop_
_entity.id
_entity.type
_entity.pdbx_description
1 polymer ?
#
loop_
_entity_poly.entity_id
_entity_poly.type
_entity_poly.pdbx_seq_one_letter_code
_entity_poly.pdbx_strand_id
1 'polypeptide(L)'
;MDDVSGNISKQWNKHHVVYMSNASMPREMVEKEFCICFVTSSPHDTPLELMNGVSKSVWKTMEEGVITWDCKYKTEVMLIAYNVFIAGDNPMQAEECSHAGLHCNYFCRTCNVGGTNQEKMSDSGYMNLFQCGELCTPERTLAEIKKQVELAKLPGGTEKLKGAVASSG
;
A
#
# COMPACT_ATOMS: atom_id res chain seq x y z
N MET A 1 4.96 5.89 1.61
CA MET A 1 4.28 7.20 1.61
C MET A 1 4.19 7.68 3.05
N ASP A 2 4.31 8.97 3.33
CA ASP A 2 4.11 9.52 4.68
C ASP A 2 3.21 10.75 4.67
N ASP A 3 2.47 10.94 5.77
CA ASP A 3 1.65 12.13 6.05
C ASP A 3 2.43 13.04 7.02
N VAL A 4 3.06 14.07 6.46
CA VAL A 4 3.83 15.05 7.22
C VAL A 4 3.01 16.32 7.39
N SER A 5 3.14 16.97 8.54
CA SER A 5 2.52 18.27 8.77
C SER A 5 3.57 19.35 8.88
N GLY A 6 3.43 20.42 8.09
CA GLY A 6 4.26 21.62 8.19
C GLY A 6 3.97 22.49 9.42
N ASN A 7 3.19 21.99 10.38
CA ASN A 7 2.74 22.74 11.56
C ASN A 7 2.82 21.86 12.82
N ILE A 8 2.75 22.49 14.01
CA ILE A 8 2.80 21.82 15.33
C ILE A 8 1.64 20.80 15.50
N SER A 9 0.56 20.92 14.72
CA SER A 9 -0.55 19.95 14.68
C SER A 9 -0.72 19.31 13.30
N LYS A 10 -0.95 18.00 13.29
CA LYS A 10 -1.16 17.17 12.09
C LYS A 10 -2.48 17.42 11.35
N GLN A 11 -3.34 18.29 11.87
CA GLN A 11 -4.75 18.32 11.47
C GLN A 11 -5.08 19.31 10.35
N TRP A 12 -4.26 20.36 10.16
CA TRP A 12 -4.67 21.51 9.33
C TRP A 12 -3.89 21.72 8.03
N ASN A 13 -2.74 21.06 7.83
CA ASN A 13 -1.94 21.15 6.60
C ASN A 13 -1.23 19.81 6.36
N LYS A 14 -1.99 18.79 5.96
CA LYS A 14 -1.45 17.49 5.60
C LYS A 14 -0.71 17.61 4.27
N HIS A 15 0.55 17.16 4.27
CA HIS A 15 1.34 17.03 3.06
C HIS A 15 1.71 15.57 2.88
N HIS A 16 1.37 15.03 1.72
CA HIS A 16 1.78 13.69 1.34
C HIS A 16 3.15 13.76 0.69
N VAL A 17 4.08 12.99 1.24
CA VAL A 17 5.47 12.93 0.75
C VAL A 17 5.87 11.49 0.52
N VAL A 18 6.52 11.25 -0.62
CA VAL A 18 7.14 9.98 -0.94
C VAL A 18 8.63 10.08 -0.71
N TYR A 19 9.14 9.16 0.10
CA TYR A 19 10.56 8.91 0.31
C TYR A 19 10.90 7.50 -0.17
N MET A 20 12.13 7.31 -0.61
CA MET A 20 12.67 6.00 -0.99
C MET A 20 14.06 5.80 -0.40
N SER A 21 14.36 4.55 -0.08
CA SER A 21 15.67 4.11 0.37
C SER A 21 16.10 2.89 -0.43
N ASN A 22 17.42 2.74 -0.64
CA ASN A 22 17.96 1.56 -1.31
C ASN A 22 17.89 0.34 -0.37
N ALA A 23 17.01 -0.60 -0.68
CA ALA A 23 16.80 -1.81 0.11
C ALA A 23 18.01 -2.77 0.17
N SER A 24 19.02 -2.60 -0.70
CA SER A 24 20.26 -3.39 -0.67
C SER A 24 21.26 -2.92 0.39
N MET A 25 21.00 -1.79 1.06
CA MET A 25 21.88 -1.28 2.10
C MET A 25 21.74 -2.08 3.40
N PRO A 26 22.81 -2.17 4.21
CA PRO A 26 22.72 -2.71 5.57
C PRO A 26 21.68 -1.94 6.39
N ARG A 27 21.00 -2.63 7.31
CA ARG A 27 19.94 -2.04 8.15
C ARG A 27 20.40 -0.76 8.87
N GLU A 28 21.62 -0.77 9.41
CA GLU A 28 22.24 0.38 10.10
C GLU A 28 22.37 1.63 9.20
N MET A 29 22.36 1.46 7.88
CA MET A 29 22.41 2.55 6.92
C MET A 29 21.02 2.98 6.47
N VAL A 30 20.09 2.05 6.25
CA VAL A 30 18.70 2.36 5.82
C VAL A 30 18.01 3.30 6.80
N GLU A 31 18.28 3.17 8.10
CA GLU A 31 17.69 4.00 9.15
C GLU A 31 18.32 5.41 9.25
N LYS A 32 19.41 5.69 8.54
CA LYS A 32 20.05 7.02 8.55
C LYS A 32 19.32 7.97 7.62
N GLU A 33 19.08 9.20 8.09
CA GLU A 33 18.41 10.26 7.32
C GLU A 33 19.04 10.49 5.93
N PHE A 34 20.38 10.45 5.84
CA PHE A 34 21.09 10.56 4.57
C PHE A 34 20.69 9.51 3.51
N CYS A 35 20.26 8.32 3.96
CA CYS A 35 19.85 7.21 3.12
C CYS A 35 18.35 7.22 2.78
N ILE A 36 17.61 8.22 3.26
CA ILE A 36 16.20 8.45 2.96
C ILE A 36 16.13 9.57 1.92
N CYS A 37 15.86 9.20 0.67
CA CYS A 37 15.82 10.15 -0.42
C CYS A 37 14.39 10.65 -0.64
N PHE A 38 14.21 11.97 -0.66
CA PHE A 38 12.97 12.59 -1.12
C PHE A 38 12.74 12.26 -2.60
N VAL A 39 11.50 11.88 -2.93
CA VAL A 39 11.09 11.58 -4.31
C VAL A 39 10.12 12.63 -4.82
N THR A 40 9.00 12.83 -4.13
CA THR A 40 7.98 13.79 -4.55
C THR A 40 7.04 14.15 -3.40
N SER A 41 6.36 15.28 -3.55
CA SER A 41 5.28 15.73 -2.67
C SER A 41 4.31 16.60 -3.45
N SER A 42 3.04 16.58 -3.08
CA SER A 42 2.04 17.49 -3.68
C SER A 42 1.00 17.90 -2.65
N PRO A 43 0.58 19.18 -2.62
CA PRO A 43 -0.56 19.63 -1.84
C PRO A 43 -1.90 19.40 -2.57
N HIS A 44 -1.86 18.96 -3.83
CA HIS A 44 -3.05 18.84 -4.68
C HIS A 44 -3.39 17.39 -5.03
N ASP A 45 -2.39 16.52 -5.07
CA ASP A 45 -2.57 15.11 -5.42
C ASP A 45 -2.86 14.28 -4.17
N THR A 46 -3.76 13.31 -4.33
CA THR A 46 -4.02 12.28 -3.32
C THR A 46 -2.83 11.32 -3.17
N PRO A 47 -2.73 10.58 -2.04
CA PRO A 47 -1.66 9.60 -1.86
C PRO A 47 -1.54 8.60 -3.01
N LEU A 48 -2.68 8.09 -3.52
CA LEU A 48 -2.70 7.12 -4.61
C LEU A 48 -2.26 7.73 -5.96
N GLU A 49 -2.56 9.00 -6.23
CA GLU A 49 -2.08 9.68 -7.44
C GLU A 49 -0.56 9.87 -7.42
N LEU A 50 0.00 10.27 -6.29
CA LEU A 50 1.44 10.35 -6.08
C LEU A 50 2.11 8.99 -6.24
N MET A 51 1.57 7.95 -5.59
CA MET A 51 2.11 6.59 -5.69
C MET A 51 2.00 6.02 -7.10
N ASN A 52 0.95 6.36 -7.86
CA ASN A 52 0.83 5.98 -9.27
C ASN A 52 1.94 6.62 -10.12
N GLY A 53 2.24 7.91 -9.91
CA GLY A 53 3.34 8.60 -10.59
C GLY A 53 4.72 7.98 -10.27
N VAL A 54 4.95 7.66 -9.00
CA VAL A 54 6.18 7.00 -8.54
C VAL A 54 6.27 5.58 -9.11
N SER A 55 5.19 4.80 -9.06
CA SER A 55 5.16 3.42 -9.56
C SER A 55 5.45 3.36 -11.06
N LYS A 56 4.90 4.28 -11.85
CA LYS A 56 5.22 4.40 -13.29
C LYS A 56 6.69 4.70 -13.53
N SER A 57 7.28 5.60 -12.73
CA SER A 57 8.71 5.91 -12.83
C SER A 57 9.57 4.68 -12.51
N VAL A 58 9.23 3.92 -11.47
CA VAL A 58 9.93 2.67 -11.11
C VAL A 58 9.76 1.62 -12.21
N TRP A 59 8.55 1.38 -12.71
CA TRP A 59 8.32 0.43 -13.80
C TRP A 59 9.10 0.79 -15.06
N LYS A 60 9.19 2.08 -15.40
CA LYS A 60 10.03 2.53 -16.51
C LYS A 60 11.49 2.10 -16.30
N THR A 61 12.03 2.22 -15.08
CA THR A 61 13.39 1.71 -14.79
C THR A 61 13.49 0.19 -14.86
N MET A 62 12.40 -0.55 -14.60
CA MET A 62 12.37 -2.00 -14.73
C MET A 62 12.38 -2.45 -16.20
N GLU A 63 11.64 -1.75 -17.05
CA GLU A 63 11.49 -2.08 -18.48
C GLU A 63 12.67 -1.61 -19.32
N GLU A 64 13.11 -0.36 -19.11
CA GLU A 64 14.13 0.29 -19.94
C GLU A 64 15.53 0.24 -19.33
N GLY A 65 15.63 0.07 -18.00
CA GLY A 65 16.88 0.25 -17.27
C GLY A 65 17.32 1.72 -17.22
N VAL A 66 18.32 1.99 -16.38
CA VAL A 66 18.98 3.30 -16.31
C VAL A 66 20.46 3.10 -16.57
N ILE A 67 20.95 3.61 -17.70
CA ILE A 67 22.36 3.58 -18.04
C ILE A 67 23.09 4.63 -17.21
N THR A 68 24.15 4.20 -16.52
CA THR A 68 24.97 5.07 -15.67
C THR A 68 26.42 4.59 -15.64
N TRP A 69 27.29 5.38 -15.00
CA TRP A 69 28.71 5.07 -14.88
C TRP A 69 29.05 4.58 -13.48
N ASP A 70 29.60 3.38 -13.38
CA ASP A 70 30.13 2.86 -12.11
C ASP A 70 31.56 3.40 -11.89
N CYS A 71 31.74 4.23 -10.87
CA CYS A 71 33.04 4.85 -10.58
C CYS A 71 34.08 3.87 -10.01
N LYS A 72 33.66 2.76 -9.39
CA LYS A 72 34.54 1.73 -8.84
C LYS A 72 35.11 0.86 -9.95
N TYR A 73 34.27 0.41 -10.88
CA TYR A 73 34.68 -0.46 -11.98
C TYR A 73 35.07 0.30 -13.25
N LYS A 74 34.82 1.62 -13.29
CA LYS A 74 35.12 2.52 -14.42
C LYS A 74 34.53 1.99 -15.72
N THR A 75 33.26 1.61 -15.68
CA THR A 75 32.52 1.11 -16.84
C THR A 75 31.08 1.62 -16.81
N GLU A 76 30.46 1.64 -17.99
CA GLU A 76 29.02 1.79 -18.10
C GLU A 76 28.32 0.57 -17.49
N VAL A 77 27.27 0.81 -16.72
CA VAL A 77 26.41 -0.19 -16.11
C VAL A 77 24.95 0.19 -16.29
N MET A 78 24.08 -0.81 -16.25
CA MET A 78 22.63 -0.60 -16.27
C MET A 78 22.05 -0.90 -14.90
N LEU A 79 21.35 0.07 -14.32
CA LEU A 79 20.60 -0.11 -13.09
C LEU A 79 19.15 -0.47 -13.40
N ILE A 80 18.65 -1.50 -12.72
CA ILE A 80 17.25 -1.91 -12.76
C ILE A 80 16.73 -1.79 -11.34
N ALA A 81 15.85 -0.81 -11.10
CA ALA A 81 15.26 -0.60 -9.79
C ALA A 81 13.84 -1.18 -9.75
N TYR A 82 13.48 -1.84 -8.65
CA TYR A 82 12.13 -2.31 -8.40
C TYR A 82 11.77 -2.11 -6.92
N ASN A 83 10.48 -2.01 -6.63
CA ASN A 83 10.00 -1.85 -5.27
C ASN A 83 10.11 -3.17 -4.50
N VAL A 84 10.79 -3.15 -3.35
CA VAL A 84 10.91 -4.33 -2.47
C VAL A 84 9.84 -4.33 -1.39
N PHE A 85 9.62 -3.19 -0.75
CA PHE A 85 8.59 -2.98 0.25
C PHE A 85 8.03 -1.57 0.13
N ILE A 86 6.74 -1.42 0.42
CA ILE A 86 6.11 -0.12 0.62
C ILE A 86 5.83 -0.02 2.11
N ALA A 87 6.40 0.98 2.75
CA ALA A 87 6.17 1.26 4.16
C ALA A 87 5.13 2.38 4.32
N GLY A 88 4.29 2.22 5.34
CA GLY A 88 3.30 3.19 5.77
C GLY A 88 2.71 2.77 7.11
N ASP A 89 2.06 3.70 7.78
CA ASP A 89 1.25 3.37 8.94
C ASP A 89 -0.01 2.59 8.53
N ASN A 90 -0.81 2.17 9.51
CA ASN A 90 -1.96 1.31 9.21
C ASN A 90 -3.01 1.94 8.29
N PRO A 91 -3.42 3.20 8.49
CA PRO A 91 -4.30 3.89 7.55
C PRO A 91 -3.71 4.00 6.15
N MET A 92 -2.45 4.43 6.01
CA MET A 92 -1.81 4.63 4.69
C MET A 92 -1.72 3.32 3.92
N GLN A 93 -1.27 2.25 4.57
CA GLN A 93 -1.19 0.93 3.95
C GLN A 93 -2.57 0.35 3.61
N ALA A 94 -3.59 0.67 4.40
CA ALA A 94 -4.95 0.27 4.06
C ALA A 94 -5.43 0.94 2.77
N GLU A 95 -5.16 2.23 2.61
CA GLU A 95 -5.44 2.98 1.39
C GLU A 95 -4.66 2.42 0.18
N GLU A 96 -3.34 2.25 0.32
CA GLU A 96 -2.46 1.71 -0.73
C GLU A 96 -2.88 0.30 -1.21
N CYS A 97 -3.42 -0.54 -0.30
CA CYS A 97 -3.86 -1.90 -0.61
C CYS A 97 -5.35 -2.01 -0.98
N SER A 98 -6.10 -0.89 -1.09
CA SER A 98 -7.56 -0.92 -1.25
C SER A 98 -8.26 -1.79 -0.18
N HIS A 99 -7.80 -1.67 1.06
CA HIS A 99 -8.18 -2.50 2.20
C HIS A 99 -8.95 -1.68 3.25
N ALA A 100 -9.90 -2.31 3.94
CA ALA A 100 -10.79 -1.63 4.90
C ALA A 100 -10.18 -1.39 6.31
N GLY A 101 -8.84 -1.37 6.43
CA GLY A 101 -8.15 -1.17 7.71
C GLY A 101 -8.17 -2.38 8.66
N LEU A 102 -7.98 -2.16 9.97
CA LEU A 102 -7.79 -3.24 10.96
C LEU A 102 -9.08 -3.93 11.43
N HIS A 103 -10.24 -3.30 11.21
CA HIS A 103 -11.51 -3.77 11.76
C HIS A 103 -12.27 -4.72 10.84
N CYS A 104 -11.74 -5.02 9.66
CA CYS A 104 -12.37 -5.96 8.75
C CYS A 104 -12.19 -7.42 9.20
N ASN A 105 -13.15 -8.26 8.83
CA ASN A 105 -13.11 -9.70 9.03
C ASN A 105 -11.87 -10.33 8.37
N TYR A 106 -11.45 -9.80 7.21
CA TYR A 106 -10.27 -10.21 6.46
C TYR A 106 -9.19 -9.14 6.54
N PHE A 107 -8.35 -9.22 7.57
CA PHE A 107 -7.43 -8.16 7.98
C PHE A 107 -6.05 -8.20 7.31
N CYS A 108 -5.73 -9.29 6.60
CA CYS A 108 -4.45 -9.42 5.92
C CYS A 108 -4.50 -8.70 4.57
N ARG A 109 -3.49 -7.86 4.31
CA ARG A 109 -3.37 -7.10 3.06
C ARG A 109 -2.84 -7.93 1.88
N THR A 110 -2.39 -9.16 2.13
CA THR A 110 -1.77 -10.04 1.13
C THR A 110 -2.66 -11.21 0.73
N CYS A 111 -3.47 -11.72 1.67
CA CYS A 111 -4.33 -12.87 1.43
C CYS A 111 -5.67 -12.73 2.16
N ASN A 112 -6.63 -13.59 1.82
CA ASN A 112 -7.97 -13.62 2.39
C ASN A 112 -8.04 -14.41 3.71
N VAL A 113 -6.97 -14.41 4.52
CA VAL A 113 -7.06 -14.97 5.87
C VAL A 113 -7.93 -14.06 6.73
N GLY A 114 -8.83 -14.66 7.50
CA GLY A 114 -9.82 -13.91 8.27
C GLY A 114 -11.08 -14.72 8.52
N GLY A 115 -12.19 -14.01 8.63
CA GLY A 115 -13.51 -14.54 8.95
C GLY A 115 -14.19 -13.69 10.02
N THR A 116 -15.43 -14.07 10.35
CA THR A 116 -16.18 -13.44 11.43
C THR A 116 -15.42 -13.53 12.75
N ASN A 117 -15.71 -12.63 13.68
CA ASN A 117 -15.08 -12.69 15.01
C ASN A 117 -15.34 -14.03 15.72
N GLN A 118 -16.52 -14.62 15.52
CA GLN A 118 -16.85 -15.94 16.09
C GLN A 118 -15.95 -17.04 15.51
N GLU A 119 -15.74 -17.06 14.19
CA GLU A 119 -14.84 -18.03 13.55
C GLU A 119 -13.41 -17.86 14.05
N LYS A 120 -12.88 -16.63 14.07
CA LYS A 120 -11.51 -16.33 14.52
C LYS A 120 -11.26 -16.67 16.00
N MET A 121 -12.29 -16.67 16.83
CA MET A 121 -12.21 -17.04 18.25
C MET A 121 -12.31 -18.55 18.51
N SER A 122 -12.66 -19.35 17.50
CA SER A 122 -12.62 -20.81 17.61
C SER A 122 -11.18 -21.34 17.50
N ASP A 123 -10.88 -22.47 18.13
CA ASP A 123 -9.54 -23.08 18.06
C ASP A 123 -9.09 -23.32 16.61
N SER A 124 -9.99 -23.85 15.76
CA SER A 124 -9.72 -24.07 14.34
C SER A 124 -9.50 -22.78 13.58
N GLY A 125 -10.32 -21.75 13.81
CA GLY A 125 -10.20 -20.48 13.11
C GLY A 125 -8.96 -19.71 13.54
N TYR A 126 -8.61 -19.74 14.82
CA TYR A 126 -7.37 -19.17 15.33
C TYR A 126 -6.14 -19.82 14.69
N MET A 127 -6.12 -21.16 14.59
CA MET A 127 -5.04 -21.88 13.92
C MET A 127 -4.91 -21.51 12.43
N ASN A 128 -6.05 -21.28 11.75
CA ASN A 128 -6.05 -20.85 10.35
C ASN A 128 -5.45 -19.45 10.15
N LEU A 129 -5.42 -18.58 11.18
CA LEU A 129 -4.79 -17.26 11.08
C LEU A 129 -3.27 -17.33 10.85
N PHE A 130 -2.65 -18.45 11.19
CA PHE A 130 -1.21 -18.69 11.01
C PHE A 130 -0.89 -19.45 9.72
N GLN A 131 -1.91 -19.73 8.89
CA GLN A 131 -1.76 -20.35 7.59
C GLN A 131 -1.89 -19.32 6.48
N CYS A 132 -1.23 -19.56 5.35
CA CYS A 132 -1.40 -18.71 4.17
C CYS A 132 -2.81 -18.89 3.62
N GLY A 133 -3.60 -17.82 3.61
CA GLY A 133 -4.88 -17.78 2.92
C GLY A 133 -4.72 -17.69 1.41
N GLU A 134 -5.85 -17.70 0.71
CA GLU A 134 -5.87 -17.46 -0.74
C GLU A 134 -5.38 -16.03 -1.04
N LEU A 135 -4.45 -15.87 -1.98
CA LEU A 135 -3.86 -14.56 -2.28
C LEU A 135 -4.91 -13.56 -2.78
N CYS A 136 -4.77 -12.32 -2.33
CA CYS A 136 -5.50 -11.20 -2.91
C CYS A 136 -4.97 -10.94 -4.32
N THR A 137 -5.86 -10.76 -5.29
CA THR A 137 -5.47 -10.43 -6.67
C THR A 137 -6.13 -9.12 -7.10
N PRO A 138 -5.46 -8.31 -7.96
CA PRO A 138 -6.03 -7.06 -8.47
C PRO A 138 -7.39 -7.25 -9.14
N GLU A 139 -7.60 -8.37 -9.82
CA GLU A 139 -8.84 -8.69 -10.53
C GLU A 139 -10.01 -8.88 -9.56
N ARG A 140 -9.77 -9.60 -8.44
CA ARG A 140 -10.78 -9.81 -7.40
C ARG A 140 -11.12 -8.52 -6.68
N THR A 141 -10.10 -7.74 -6.30
CA THR A 141 -10.28 -6.43 -5.68
C THR A 141 -11.08 -5.50 -6.60
N LEU A 142 -10.74 -5.44 -7.88
CA LEU A 142 -11.47 -4.64 -8.86
C LEU A 142 -12.92 -5.11 -9.05
N ALA A 143 -13.16 -6.41 -9.09
CA ALA A 143 -14.51 -6.97 -9.19
C ALA A 143 -15.37 -6.59 -7.98
N GLU A 144 -14.82 -6.66 -6.77
CA GLU A 144 -15.51 -6.28 -5.54
C GLU A 144 -15.78 -4.76 -5.49
N ILE A 145 -14.81 -3.92 -5.84
CA ILE A 145 -15.00 -2.46 -5.93
C ILE A 145 -16.13 -2.14 -6.94
N LYS A 146 -16.13 -2.76 -8.12
CA LYS A 146 -17.21 -2.57 -9.12
C LYS A 146 -18.57 -2.96 -8.57
N LYS A 147 -18.66 -4.10 -7.88
CA LYS A 147 -19.90 -4.56 -7.24
C LYS A 147 -20.39 -3.56 -6.19
N GLN A 148 -19.50 -3.02 -5.36
CA GLN A 148 -19.83 -1.99 -4.39
C GLN A 148 -20.33 -0.71 -5.07
N VAL A 149 -19.67 -0.26 -6.13
CA VAL A 149 -20.10 0.90 -6.92
C VAL A 149 -21.50 0.68 -7.51
N GLU A 150 -21.81 -0.50 -8.05
CA GLU A 150 -23.16 -0.79 -8.55
C GLU A 150 -24.21 -0.84 -7.43
N LEU A 151 -23.88 -1.41 -6.26
CA LEU A 151 -24.76 -1.40 -5.09
C LEU A 151 -25.07 0.03 -4.60
N ALA A 152 -24.06 0.91 -4.65
CA ALA A 152 -24.18 2.31 -4.25
C ALA A 152 -25.24 3.08 -5.07
N LYS A 153 -25.43 2.70 -6.35
CA LYS A 153 -26.37 3.36 -7.27
C LYS A 153 -27.83 3.00 -7.01
N LEU A 154 -28.10 1.93 -6.27
CA LEU A 154 -29.47 1.47 -6.01
C LEU A 154 -30.17 2.38 -4.98
N PRO A 155 -31.52 2.42 -4.95
CA PRO A 155 -32.24 3.07 -3.86
C PRO A 155 -31.84 2.50 -2.50
N GLY A 156 -31.51 3.38 -1.55
CA GLY A 156 -30.94 2.99 -0.25
C GLY A 156 -29.51 2.46 -0.34
N GLY A 157 -28.75 2.81 -1.39
CA GLY A 157 -27.42 2.27 -1.70
C GLY A 157 -26.43 2.35 -0.54
N THR A 158 -26.44 3.43 0.25
CA THR A 158 -25.58 3.56 1.44
C THR A 158 -25.83 2.45 2.46
N GLU A 159 -27.09 2.13 2.78
CA GLU A 159 -27.43 1.09 3.75
C GLU A 159 -27.17 -0.31 3.17
N LYS A 160 -27.42 -0.50 1.87
CA LYS A 160 -27.07 -1.74 1.16
C LYS A 160 -25.57 -1.98 1.17
N LEU A 161 -24.77 -0.94 0.96
CA LEU A 161 -23.31 -1.00 1.05
C LEU A 161 -22.86 -1.33 2.45
N LYS A 162 -23.37 -0.64 3.49
CA LYS A 162 -23.04 -0.97 4.89
C LYS A 162 -23.37 -2.41 5.22
N GLY A 163 -24.52 -2.93 4.80
CA GLY A 163 -24.89 -4.32 5.00
C GLY A 163 -24.01 -5.30 4.21
N ALA A 164 -23.67 -4.97 2.97
CA ALA A 164 -22.76 -5.78 2.15
C ALA A 164 -21.36 -5.83 2.76
N VAL A 165 -20.82 -4.68 3.17
CA VAL A 165 -19.52 -4.60 3.86
C VAL A 165 -19.56 -5.38 5.16
N ALA A 166 -20.55 -5.16 6.04
CA ALA A 166 -20.66 -5.88 7.31
C ALA A 166 -20.80 -7.42 7.17
N SER A 167 -21.32 -7.89 6.03
CA SER A 167 -21.46 -9.34 5.75
C SER A 167 -20.23 -9.96 5.09
N SER A 168 -19.39 -9.16 4.41
CA SER A 168 -18.11 -9.59 3.85
C SER A 168 -16.89 -9.17 4.68
N GLY A 169 -17.08 -8.37 5.74
CA GLY A 169 -16.03 -7.55 6.37
C GLY A 169 -16.42 -6.95 7.70
#